data_AF-A0A5Q2F6Z4-F1
#
_entry.id   AF-A0A5Q2F6Z4-F1
#
_cell.length_a   1.000
_cell.length_b   1.000
_cell.length_c   1.000
_cell.angle_alpha   90.00
_cell.angle_beta   90.00
_cell.angle_gamma   90.00
#
_symmetry.space_group_name_H-M   'P 1'
#
loop_
_entity.id
_entity.type
_entity.pdbx_description
1 polymer ?
#
loop_
_entity_poly.entity_id
_entity_poly.type
_entity_poly.pdbx_seq_one_letter_code
_entity_poly.pdbx_strand_id
1 'polypeptide(L)'
;MNASNRRDRPWDADIPDPAFAARYPHARQCDAPSRQTGQRCRLPAIPGGTVCARFHGGQLPNVRKAAQLRLLQLIDPAITVLAREMATAERSADRQRAANSILDRAGIPRAPSAPDAEVARAALVERLLAMRASHTAKPHEELEGPARRTPEV
;
A
#
# COMPACT_ATOMS: atom_id res chain seq x y z
N MET A 1 13.19 1.57 18.44
CA MET A 1 12.10 0.57 18.42
C MET A 1 10.82 1.27 17.97
N ASN A 2 10.36 1.05 16.73
CA ASN A 2 9.22 1.78 16.14
C ASN A 2 8.03 0.81 15.92
N ALA A 3 7.08 0.81 16.86
CA ALA A 3 5.96 -0.14 16.94
C ALA A 3 4.79 0.18 15.97
N SER A 4 5.08 0.72 14.78
CA SER A 4 4.07 1.24 13.85
C SER A 4 3.92 0.45 12.54
N ASN A 5 4.84 -0.47 12.23
CA ASN A 5 4.75 -1.28 11.02
C ASN A 5 3.93 -2.56 11.28
N ARG A 6 2.75 -2.69 10.66
CA ARG A 6 1.88 -3.89 10.79
C ARG A 6 2.55 -5.18 10.33
N ARG A 7 3.60 -5.08 9.51
CA ARG A 7 4.32 -6.24 8.94
C ARG A 7 5.19 -6.98 9.96
N ASP A 8 5.52 -6.35 11.08
CA ASP A 8 6.48 -6.88 12.06
C ASP A 8 5.79 -7.41 13.34
N ARG A 9 4.46 -7.58 13.33
CA ARG A 9 3.74 -8.12 14.49
C ARG A 9 3.84 -9.65 14.54
N PRO A 10 4.11 -10.25 15.71
CA PRO A 10 3.99 -11.70 15.89
C PRO A 10 2.58 -12.17 15.55
N TRP A 11 2.46 -13.28 14.81
CA TRP A 11 1.16 -13.84 14.38
C TRP A 11 0.20 -14.17 15.53
N ASP A 12 0.71 -14.35 16.76
CA ASP A 12 -0.11 -14.59 17.94
C ASP A 12 -0.71 -13.30 18.55
N ALA A 13 -0.25 -12.12 18.11
CA ALA A 13 -0.82 -10.81 18.48
C ALA A 13 -2.04 -10.42 17.62
N ASP A 14 -2.33 -11.18 16.56
CA ASP A 14 -3.49 -11.00 15.66
C ASP A 14 -4.60 -12.01 15.96
N ILE A 15 -4.86 -12.32 17.24
CA ILE A 15 -6.20 -12.78 17.61
C ILE A 15 -7.12 -11.59 17.28
N PRO A 16 -8.08 -11.74 16.36
CA PRO A 16 -8.91 -10.62 15.98
C PRO A 16 -9.58 -10.06 17.22
N ASP A 17 -9.35 -8.77 17.50
CA ASP A 17 -10.21 -7.97 18.36
C ASP A 17 -11.66 -8.35 18.03
N PRO A 18 -12.55 -8.60 19.01
CA PRO A 18 -13.96 -8.85 18.72
C PRO A 18 -14.59 -7.81 17.78
N ALA A 19 -14.06 -6.58 17.68
CA ALA A 19 -14.46 -5.57 16.69
C ALA A 19 -14.06 -5.91 15.23
N PHE A 20 -13.07 -6.79 15.01
CA PHE A 20 -12.65 -7.27 13.69
C PHE A 20 -13.74 -8.13 13.02
N ALA A 21 -14.47 -8.93 13.82
CA ALA A 21 -15.61 -9.70 13.34
C ALA A 21 -16.76 -8.80 12.84
N ALA A 22 -16.89 -7.59 13.38
CA ALA A 22 -17.89 -6.62 12.93
C ALA A 22 -17.49 -5.90 11.63
N ARG A 23 -16.19 -5.77 11.31
CA ARG A 23 -15.68 -5.09 10.10
C ARG A 23 -15.63 -5.98 8.86
N TYR A 24 -15.61 -7.30 9.04
CA TYR A 24 -15.69 -8.27 7.95
C TYR A 24 -16.95 -9.12 8.12
N PRO A 25 -18.12 -8.67 7.61
CA PRO A 25 -19.36 -9.46 7.68
C PRO A 25 -19.27 -10.82 6.95
N HIS A 26 -18.20 -11.04 6.19
CA HIS A 26 -17.87 -12.32 5.53
C HIS A 26 -16.91 -13.22 6.32
N ALA A 27 -16.50 -12.83 7.54
CA ALA A 27 -15.78 -13.73 8.43
C ALA A 27 -16.70 -14.92 8.74
N ARG A 28 -16.40 -16.08 8.15
CA ARG A 28 -17.23 -17.27 8.32
C ARG A 28 -17.32 -17.57 9.82
N GLN A 29 -18.54 -17.74 10.31
CA GLN A 29 -18.79 -18.19 11.68
C GLN A 29 -18.19 -19.59 11.87
N CYS A 30 -17.68 -19.89 13.07
CA CYS A 30 -17.16 -21.19 13.43
C CYS A 30 -18.23 -22.28 13.28
N ASP A 31 -17.89 -23.38 12.62
CA ASP A 31 -18.81 -24.49 12.33
C ASP A 31 -18.96 -25.47 13.50
N ALA A 32 -18.03 -25.45 14.46
CA ALA A 32 -18.07 -26.34 15.61
C ALA A 32 -19.22 -25.97 16.58
N PRO A 33 -19.93 -26.97 17.14
CA PRO A 33 -20.94 -26.74 18.17
C PRO A 33 -20.30 -26.41 19.52
N SER A 34 -20.94 -25.53 20.28
CA SER A 34 -20.60 -25.22 21.66
C SER A 34 -20.85 -26.44 22.55
N ARG A 35 -19.86 -26.82 23.37
CA ARG A 35 -19.99 -27.93 24.32
C ARG A 35 -21.02 -27.66 25.43
N GLN A 36 -21.30 -26.39 25.73
CA GLN A 36 -22.24 -26.01 26.78
C GLN A 36 -23.70 -25.98 26.30
N THR A 37 -23.93 -25.53 25.07
CA THR A 37 -25.30 -25.28 24.56
C THR A 37 -25.71 -26.23 23.43
N GLY A 38 -24.77 -27.00 22.85
CA GLY A 38 -24.98 -27.81 21.65
C GLY A 38 -25.16 -27.01 20.35
N GLN A 39 -25.35 -25.69 20.46
CA GLN A 39 -25.59 -24.80 19.33
C GLN A 39 -24.29 -24.40 18.62
N ARG A 40 -24.37 -24.02 17.34
CA ARG A 40 -23.21 -23.55 16.57
C ARG A 40 -22.47 -22.41 17.29
N CYS A 41 -21.14 -22.50 17.31
CA CYS A 41 -20.31 -21.47 17.92
C CYS A 41 -20.51 -20.11 17.25
N ARG A 42 -20.74 -19.08 18.07
CA ARG A 42 -20.96 -17.71 17.57
C ARG A 42 -19.68 -16.97 17.18
N LEU A 43 -18.51 -17.52 17.50
CA LEU A 43 -17.23 -16.87 17.23
C LEU A 43 -16.84 -16.98 15.75
N PRO A 44 -16.03 -16.04 15.24
CA PRO A 44 -15.49 -16.14 13.90
C PRO A 44 -14.52 -17.34 13.79
N ALA A 45 -14.54 -18.01 12.63
CA ALA A 45 -13.49 -18.93 12.24
C ALA A 45 -12.21 -18.16 11.91
N ILE A 46 -11.06 -18.84 12.02
CA ILE A 46 -9.80 -18.28 11.54
C ILE A 46 -9.87 -18.03 10.02
N PRO A 47 -9.12 -17.05 9.48
CA PRO A 47 -9.02 -16.85 8.04
C PRO A 47 -8.58 -18.14 7.32
N GLY A 48 -9.31 -18.54 6.28
CA GLY A 48 -9.06 -19.80 5.54
C GLY A 48 -9.48 -21.09 6.28
N GLY A 49 -9.98 -20.99 7.51
CA GLY A 49 -10.44 -22.12 8.32
C GLY A 49 -11.95 -22.15 8.56
N THR A 50 -12.40 -23.16 9.31
CA THR A 50 -13.81 -23.40 9.64
C THR A 50 -14.10 -23.31 11.14
N VAL A 51 -13.06 -23.21 11.99
CA VAL A 51 -13.19 -23.23 13.44
C VAL A 51 -12.52 -22.02 14.09
N CYS A 52 -13.02 -21.60 15.25
CA CYS A 52 -12.48 -20.47 15.98
C CYS A 52 -11.17 -20.81 16.69
N ALA A 53 -10.29 -19.83 16.79
CA ALA A 53 -9.02 -19.94 17.50
C ALA A 53 -9.20 -20.23 19.00
N ARG A 54 -10.23 -19.63 19.62
CA ARG A 54 -10.37 -19.56 21.07
C ARG A 54 -10.85 -20.85 21.73
N PHE A 55 -11.83 -21.53 21.14
CA PHE A 55 -12.49 -22.68 21.78
C PHE A 55 -12.52 -23.95 20.92
N HIS A 56 -12.38 -23.84 19.60
CA HIS A 56 -12.57 -24.98 18.69
C HIS A 56 -11.32 -25.31 17.87
N GLY A 57 -10.13 -25.01 18.41
CA GLY A 57 -8.86 -25.53 17.90
C GLY A 57 -8.29 -24.81 16.68
N GLY A 58 -8.78 -23.62 16.31
CA GLY A 58 -8.21 -22.83 15.21
C GLY A 58 -6.74 -22.42 15.43
N GLN A 59 -6.26 -22.46 16.67
CA GLN A 59 -4.86 -22.20 17.02
C GLN A 59 -3.93 -23.38 16.69
N LEU A 60 -4.47 -24.57 16.45
CA LEU A 60 -3.66 -25.77 16.28
C LEU A 60 -2.79 -25.69 15.00
N PRO A 61 -1.52 -26.12 15.04
CA PRO A 61 -0.60 -25.97 13.90
C PRO A 61 -1.09 -26.61 12.60
N ASN A 62 -1.69 -27.80 12.69
CA ASN A 62 -2.26 -28.50 11.53
C ASN A 62 -3.48 -27.77 10.96
N VAL A 63 -4.33 -27.17 11.80
CA VAL A 63 -5.50 -26.39 11.37
C VAL A 63 -5.06 -25.08 10.70
N ARG A 64 -4.09 -24.37 11.30
CA ARG A 64 -3.49 -23.16 10.71
C ARG A 64 -2.85 -23.46 9.36
N LYS A 65 -2.06 -24.54 9.25
CA LYS A 65 -1.42 -24.96 8.00
C LYS A 65 -2.46 -25.28 6.92
N ALA A 66 -3.50 -26.03 7.26
CA ALA A 66 -4.58 -26.33 6.31
C ALA A 66 -5.33 -25.06 5.87
N ALA A 67 -5.59 -24.13 6.79
CA ALA A 67 -6.23 -22.87 6.47
C ALA A 67 -5.38 -22.00 5.52
N GLN A 68 -4.08 -21.95 5.76
CA GLN A 68 -3.14 -21.26 4.88
C GLN A 68 -3.11 -21.88 3.48
N LEU A 69 -3.07 -23.20 3.36
CA LEU A 69 -3.14 -23.89 2.06
C LEU A 69 -4.40 -23.53 1.28
N ARG A 70 -5.57 -23.44 1.95
CA ARG A 70 -6.80 -23.00 1.29
C ARG A 70 -6.73 -21.56 0.78
N LEU A 71 -6.09 -20.65 1.52
CA LEU A 71 -5.87 -19.28 1.04
C LEU A 71 -4.91 -19.24 -0.14
N LEU A 72 -3.86 -20.06 -0.14
CA LEU A 72 -2.93 -20.18 -1.26
C LEU A 72 -3.61 -20.71 -2.53
N GLN A 73 -4.53 -21.67 -2.38
CA GLN A 73 -5.35 -22.18 -3.50
C GLN A 73 -6.23 -21.10 -4.15
N LEU A 74 -6.48 -19.97 -3.46
CA LEU A 74 -7.25 -18.86 -4.02
C LEU A 74 -6.39 -17.87 -4.83
N ILE A 75 -5.07 -18.05 -4.90
CA ILE A 75 -4.18 -17.13 -5.62
C ILE A 75 -4.51 -17.11 -7.12
N ASP A 76 -4.47 -18.26 -7.78
CA ASP A 76 -4.73 -18.36 -9.22
C ASP A 76 -6.12 -17.85 -9.65
N PRO A 77 -7.23 -18.24 -8.98
CA PRO A 77 -8.53 -17.68 -9.31
C PRO A 77 -8.61 -16.18 -9.00
N ALA A 78 -7.93 -15.67 -7.96
CA ALA A 78 -7.89 -14.23 -7.69
C ALA A 78 -7.15 -13.46 -8.80
N ILE A 79 -6.03 -13.98 -9.29
CA ILE A 79 -5.30 -13.39 -10.44
C ILE A 79 -6.21 -13.39 -11.68
N THR A 80 -6.93 -14.47 -11.93
CA THR A 80 -7.87 -14.60 -13.05
C THR A 80 -8.97 -13.54 -12.97
N VAL A 81 -9.56 -13.34 -11.78
CA VAL A 81 -10.57 -12.30 -11.56
C VAL A 81 -9.98 -10.92 -11.78
N LEU A 82 -8.79 -10.61 -11.24
CA LEU A 82 -8.14 -9.32 -11.46
C LEU A 82 -7.90 -9.05 -12.95
N ALA A 83 -7.42 -10.04 -13.71
CA ALA A 83 -7.21 -9.92 -15.14
C ALA A 83 -8.52 -9.64 -15.90
N ARG A 84 -9.60 -10.35 -15.53
CA ARG A 84 -10.94 -10.10 -16.09
C ARG A 84 -11.43 -8.69 -15.77
N GLU A 85 -11.42 -8.29 -14.50
CA GLU A 85 -11.90 -6.97 -14.08
C GLU A 85 -11.11 -5.83 -14.72
N MET A 86 -9.80 -6.01 -14.91
CA MET A 86 -8.97 -5.06 -15.66
C MET A 86 -9.47 -4.84 -17.09
N ALA A 87 -9.94 -5.90 -17.76
CA ALA A 87 -10.41 -5.85 -19.14
C ALA A 87 -11.88 -5.43 -19.27
N THR A 88 -12.77 -5.91 -18.39
CA THR A 88 -14.21 -5.88 -18.62
C THR A 88 -15.00 -5.05 -17.62
N ALA A 89 -14.43 -4.58 -16.50
CA ALA A 89 -15.20 -3.83 -15.52
C ALA A 89 -15.77 -2.54 -16.14
N GLU A 90 -17.02 -2.19 -15.84
CA GLU A 90 -17.71 -1.05 -16.43
C GLU A 90 -17.07 0.29 -16.02
N ARG A 91 -16.77 0.42 -14.72
CA ARG A 91 -16.17 1.64 -14.16
C ARG A 91 -14.68 1.66 -14.42
N SER A 92 -14.20 2.76 -14.97
CA SER A 92 -12.76 2.99 -15.20
C SER A 92 -11.94 2.85 -13.91
N ALA A 93 -12.49 3.28 -12.77
CA ALA A 93 -11.84 3.15 -11.47
C ALA A 93 -11.58 1.68 -11.08
N ASP A 94 -12.50 0.78 -11.37
CA ASP A 94 -12.37 -0.64 -11.02
C ASP A 94 -11.31 -1.30 -11.93
N ARG A 95 -11.30 -0.98 -13.23
CA ARG A 95 -10.25 -1.41 -14.18
C ARG A 95 -8.86 -0.94 -13.72
N GLN A 96 -8.73 0.33 -13.34
CA GLN A 96 -7.47 0.90 -12.86
C GLN A 96 -6.99 0.26 -11.56
N ARG A 97 -7.90 -0.02 -10.60
CA ARG A 97 -7.53 -0.71 -9.35
C ARG A 97 -7.06 -2.14 -9.62
N ALA A 98 -7.70 -2.85 -10.54
CA ALA A 98 -7.27 -4.18 -10.95
C ALA A 98 -5.88 -4.15 -11.62
N ALA A 99 -5.66 -3.23 -12.57
CA ALA A 99 -4.38 -3.02 -13.22
C ALA A 99 -3.25 -2.71 -12.21
N ASN A 100 -3.48 -1.73 -11.33
CA ASN A 100 -2.50 -1.35 -10.30
C ASN A 100 -2.19 -2.54 -9.35
N SER A 101 -3.20 -3.32 -8.98
CA SER A 101 -3.01 -4.53 -8.18
C SER A 101 -2.11 -5.56 -8.86
N ILE A 102 -2.19 -5.71 -10.18
CA ILE A 102 -1.31 -6.61 -10.95
C ILE A 102 0.11 -6.03 -11.01
N LEU A 103 0.26 -4.75 -11.33
CA LEU A 103 1.56 -4.07 -11.42
C LEU A 103 2.32 -4.12 -10.09
N ASP A 104 1.65 -3.85 -8.96
CA ASP A 104 2.25 -3.91 -7.63
C ASP A 104 2.79 -5.32 -7.32
N ARG A 105 2.09 -6.37 -7.76
CA ARG A 105 2.48 -7.78 -7.56
C ARG A 105 3.60 -8.22 -8.50
N ALA A 106 3.63 -7.66 -9.70
CA ALA A 106 4.73 -7.85 -10.66
C ALA A 106 6.02 -7.11 -10.22
N GLY A 107 5.98 -6.32 -9.14
CA GLY A 107 7.12 -5.56 -8.65
C GLY A 107 7.42 -4.34 -9.50
N ILE A 108 6.46 -3.87 -10.30
CA ILE A 108 6.63 -2.67 -11.14
C ILE A 108 6.39 -1.45 -10.24
N PRO A 109 7.41 -0.60 -10.01
CA PRO A 109 7.27 0.52 -9.10
C PRO A 109 6.36 1.60 -9.72
N ARG A 110 5.52 2.22 -8.89
CA ARG A 110 4.56 3.26 -9.34
C ARG A 110 5.23 4.58 -9.71
N ALA A 111 6.42 4.83 -9.15
CA ALA A 111 7.27 5.94 -9.51
C ALA A 111 8.54 5.36 -10.16
N PRO A 112 9.15 6.06 -11.12
CA PRO A 112 10.51 5.72 -11.53
C PRO A 112 11.37 5.68 -10.26
N SER A 113 12.23 4.66 -10.14
CA SER A 113 13.24 4.64 -9.09
C SER A 113 13.98 5.97 -9.13
N ALA A 114 14.20 6.58 -7.95
CA ALA A 114 15.03 7.78 -7.88
C ALA A 114 16.33 7.49 -8.64
N PRO A 115 16.77 8.40 -9.55
CA PRO A 115 18.03 8.22 -10.23
C PRO A 115 19.14 8.05 -9.18
N ASP A 116 20.16 7.31 -9.54
CA ASP A 116 21.39 7.27 -8.76
C ASP A 116 21.85 8.71 -8.44
N ALA A 117 22.47 8.89 -7.27
CA ALA A 117 22.85 10.20 -6.76
C ALA A 117 23.82 10.92 -7.70
N GLU A 118 24.66 10.18 -8.43
CA GLU A 118 25.60 10.73 -9.40
C GLU A 118 24.88 11.20 -10.68
N VAL A 119 23.97 10.39 -11.22
CA VAL A 119 23.11 10.76 -12.35
C VAL A 119 22.24 11.97 -12.00
N ALA A 120 21.68 12.02 -10.79
CA ALA A 120 20.87 13.14 -10.32
C ALA A 120 21.69 14.44 -10.22
N ARG A 121 22.92 14.34 -9.71
CA ARG A 121 23.86 15.48 -9.61
C ARG A 121 24.26 15.97 -10.99
N ALA A 122 24.57 15.07 -11.93
CA ALA A 122 24.94 15.44 -13.30
C ALA A 122 23.81 16.21 -13.99
N ALA A 123 22.58 15.70 -13.93
CA ALA A 123 21.41 16.37 -14.50
C ALA A 123 21.13 17.73 -13.85
N LEU A 124 21.36 17.87 -12.54
CA LEU A 124 21.21 19.14 -11.83
C LEU A 124 22.26 20.17 -12.28
N VAL A 125 23.53 19.76 -12.39
CA VAL A 125 24.62 20.64 -12.86
C VAL A 125 24.33 21.13 -14.27
N GLU A 126 23.93 20.23 -15.17
CA GLU A 126 23.54 20.60 -16.53
C GLU A 126 22.41 21.63 -16.53
N ARG A 127 21.37 21.42 -15.72
CA ARG A 127 20.24 22.35 -15.61
C ARG A 127 20.66 23.70 -15.04
N LEU A 128 21.54 23.74 -14.04
CA LEU A 128 22.07 24.97 -13.46
C LEU A 128 22.90 25.76 -14.46
N LEU A 129 23.73 25.09 -15.27
CA LEU A 129 24.51 25.73 -16.33
C LEU A 129 23.60 26.33 -17.41
N ALA A 130 22.57 25.59 -17.84
CA ALA A 130 21.57 26.08 -18.78
C ALA A 130 20.82 27.31 -18.23
N MET A 131 20.42 27.28 -16.96
CA MET A 131 19.76 28.44 -16.32
C MET A 131 20.70 29.64 -16.22
N ARG A 132 21.96 29.43 -15.84
CA ARG A 132 22.97 30.50 -15.78
C ARG A 132 23.15 31.16 -17.15
N ALA A 133 23.28 30.39 -18.22
CA ALA A 133 23.41 30.92 -19.58
C ALA A 133 22.20 31.77 -19.99
N SER A 134 20.99 31.37 -19.60
CA SER A 134 19.77 32.16 -19.86
C SER A 134 19.67 33.44 -19.03
N HIS A 135 20.23 33.46 -17.80
CA HIS A 135 20.22 34.64 -16.92
C HIS A 135 21.27 35.68 -17.31
N THR A 136 22.45 35.26 -17.80
CA THR A 136 23.48 36.19 -18.29
C THR A 136 23.10 36.86 -19.61
N ALA A 137 22.06 36.36 -20.29
CA ALA A 137 21.56 36.92 -21.55
C ALA A 137 20.56 38.09 -21.37
N LYS A 138 20.10 38.39 -20.14
CA LYS A 138 19.33 39.61 -19.85
C LYS A 138 20.24 40.60 -19.11
N PRO A 139 20.64 41.73 -19.73
CA PRO A 139 21.32 42.80 -19.01
C PRO A 139 20.36 43.37 -17.97
N HIS A 140 20.88 43.68 -16.79
CA HIS A 140 20.21 44.53 -15.82
C HIS A 140 20.13 45.93 -16.43
N GLU A 141 18.94 46.36 -16.82
CA GLU A 141 18.68 47.74 -17.23
C GLU A 141 18.95 48.66 -16.01
N GLU A 142 19.62 49.78 -16.27
CA GLU A 142 20.31 50.65 -15.33
C GLU A 142 19.43 51.14 -14.17
N LEU A 143 19.90 50.97 -12.93
CA LEU A 143 19.45 51.77 -11.79
C LEU A 143 20.25 53.08 -11.78
N GLU A 144 19.93 54.01 -12.69
CA GLU A 144 20.40 55.39 -12.60
C GLU A 144 19.72 56.08 -11.41
N GLY A 145 20.44 56.19 -10.30
CA GLY A 145 20.06 57.06 -9.19
C GLY A 145 20.21 58.54 -9.57
N PRO A 146 19.30 59.44 -9.18
CA PRO A 146 19.32 60.83 -9.63
C PRO A 146 20.58 61.56 -9.13
N ALA A 147 21.28 62.20 -10.07
CA ALA A 147 22.53 62.93 -9.88
C ALA A 147 22.44 64.00 -8.78
N ARG A 148 23.48 64.06 -7.94
CA ARG A 148 23.64 65.08 -6.89
C ARG A 148 23.88 66.45 -7.55
N ARG A 149 22.99 67.41 -7.29
CA ARG A 149 23.20 68.83 -7.66
C ARG A 149 24.26 69.43 -6.73
N THR A 150 25.33 69.97 -7.31
CA THR A 150 26.28 70.84 -6.62
C THR A 150 25.68 72.23 -6.40
N PRO A 151 25.99 72.93 -5.30
CA PRO A 151 25.52 74.29 -5.07
C PRO A 151 26.42 75.29 -5.81
N GLU A 152 25.83 76.21 -6.58
CA GLU A 152 26.50 77.42 -7.08
C GLU A 152 26.52 78.52 -6.01
N VAL A 153 27.60 79.30 -6.01
CA VAL A 153 27.99 80.37 -5.07
C VAL A 153 27.36 81.69 -5.46
#